data_AF-A0A7R7VQX0-F1
#
_entry.id   AF-A0A7R7VQX0-F1
#
_cell.length_a   1.000
_cell.length_b   1.000
_cell.length_c   1.000
_cell.angle_alpha   90.00
_cell.angle_beta   90.00
_cell.angle_gamma   90.00
#
_symmetry.space_group_name_H-M   'P 1'
#
loop_
_entity.id
_entity.type
_entity.pdbx_description
1 polymer ?
#
loop_
_entity_poly.entity_id
_entity_poly.type
_entity_poly.pdbx_seq_one_letter_code
_entity_poly.pdbx_strand_id
1 'polypeptide(L)'
;MAVPKPSSVLQYLLAENQYQHLSHHVAHQDIWIQLQTLQRLLCIRPPHPPLPESIQNGIDIILQYQQSHKLLTPSETIRPILSIPNTPTSLGLWKGDITTLTNVTAIVNAANPQILGCFQPSHRCIDNVIHSAAGPRLREACDAIMQEQRDPEPVGGVKVTPGFNLPAEYVLHTVGPQMRGKDGEPTAEQKERLASCYRSCLDAMEELPPLADGRKVIAFCCISTGLFAFPPKLAVDIAVDTVVERCKDHPETSVTDVIFDVFAEGDWGLYEKKLKGLKSLYSPVQKPLPPSLQDIHTQHPSILKAQQWIKEADTLIISAGAGLSAATGLDYTSPALFEKYFPAFLPLGLNRLYDVFGFQEWDSPAQKWGYYFNHLNMVKTWPKSSVYAALQRLTKRFESRYFIRTSNADGFFVANGFGEDRITTPQGQYRYLQCFAKCHRDAVFLSEPFLTAALPYLDPGTQYLTDTSKIPRCKYCGGELTLCVRGGDYFNPIRFLPQEERYKAFVEDTARSSNTVILELGAGMNTPVVLRWHDEDLVRESEGNIRMIRAGIGAAGCAPWDMEEWNVAVGIEGGLDHVLDVLIDSPSFQS
;
A
#
# COMPACT_ATOMS: atom_id res chain seq x y z
N MET A 1 -0.03 -23.94 11.03
CA MET A 1 0.66 -23.40 12.23
C MET A 1 -0.39 -22.88 13.18
N ALA A 2 -0.15 -22.90 14.49
CA ALA A 2 -1.03 -22.22 15.43
C ALA A 2 -0.98 -20.71 15.19
N VAL A 3 -2.11 -20.02 15.32
CA VAL A 3 -2.18 -18.57 15.15
C VAL A 3 -1.43 -17.88 16.31
N PRO A 4 -0.44 -17.02 16.04
CA PRO A 4 0.33 -16.36 17.10
C PRO A 4 -0.51 -15.34 17.87
N LYS A 5 -0.05 -14.97 19.07
CA LYS A 5 -0.68 -13.94 19.90
C LYS A 5 0.33 -12.82 20.21
N PRO A 6 0.30 -11.68 19.47
CA PRO A 6 1.27 -10.60 19.66
C PRO A 6 1.29 -10.02 21.07
N SER A 7 0.15 -10.10 21.78
CA SER A 7 0.00 -9.63 23.15
C SER A 7 1.05 -10.20 24.12
N SER A 8 1.52 -11.44 23.93
CA SER A 8 2.54 -12.04 24.81
C SER A 8 3.92 -11.38 24.67
N VAL A 9 4.35 -11.14 23.43
CA VAL A 9 5.59 -10.43 23.10
C VAL A 9 5.47 -8.96 23.52
N LEU A 10 4.32 -8.34 23.24
CA LEU A 10 4.06 -6.94 23.60
C LEU A 10 4.11 -6.72 25.11
N GLN A 11 3.60 -7.64 25.92
CA GLN A 11 3.68 -7.53 27.37
C GLN A 11 5.13 -7.41 27.85
N TYR A 12 6.05 -8.21 27.27
CA TYR A 12 7.47 -8.12 27.57
C TYR A 12 8.07 -6.77 27.15
N LEU A 13 7.85 -6.36 25.89
CA LEU A 13 8.43 -5.12 25.35
C LEU A 13 7.89 -3.87 26.06
N LEU A 14 6.61 -3.87 26.45
CA LEU A 14 6.02 -2.79 27.25
C LEU A 14 6.66 -2.73 28.64
N ALA A 15 6.87 -3.87 29.30
CA ALA A 15 7.53 -3.90 30.60
C ALA A 15 9.00 -3.44 30.52
N GLU A 16 9.73 -3.85 29.49
CA GLU A 16 11.10 -3.40 29.21
C GLU A 16 11.18 -1.86 29.09
N ASN A 17 10.14 -1.24 28.54
CA ASN A 17 10.03 0.20 28.36
C ASN A 17 9.25 0.93 29.49
N GLN A 18 9.00 0.27 30.63
CA GLN A 18 8.27 0.83 31.78
C GLN A 18 6.79 1.22 31.50
N TYR A 19 6.18 0.61 30.48
CA TYR A 19 4.79 0.79 30.07
C TYR A 19 3.89 -0.40 30.43
N GLN A 20 4.26 -1.21 31.43
CA GLN A 20 3.50 -2.42 31.80
C GLN A 20 2.02 -2.17 32.14
N HIS A 21 1.69 -0.96 32.61
CA HIS A 21 0.31 -0.55 32.89
C HIS A 21 -0.59 -0.50 31.64
N LEU A 22 0.00 -0.40 30.44
CA LEU A 22 -0.73 -0.40 29.16
C LEU A 22 -1.02 -1.82 28.64
N SER A 23 -0.45 -2.87 29.23
CA SER A 23 -0.52 -4.24 28.69
C SER A 23 -1.97 -4.72 28.52
N HIS A 24 -2.84 -4.45 29.50
CA HIS A 24 -4.26 -4.78 29.41
C HIS A 24 -4.94 -4.03 28.25
N HIS A 25 -4.63 -2.74 28.07
CA HIS A 25 -5.22 -1.96 26.99
C HIS A 25 -4.80 -2.50 25.62
N VAL A 26 -3.49 -2.72 25.41
CA VAL A 26 -2.94 -3.21 24.14
C VAL A 26 -3.46 -4.61 23.80
N ALA A 27 -3.60 -5.50 24.79
CA ALA A 27 -4.13 -6.85 24.56
C ALA A 27 -5.57 -6.90 24.04
N HIS A 28 -6.36 -5.84 24.24
CA HIS A 28 -7.75 -5.72 23.78
C HIS A 28 -7.89 -4.81 22.55
N GLN A 29 -6.80 -4.29 21.99
CA GLN A 29 -6.84 -3.54 20.74
C GLN A 29 -6.93 -4.48 19.53
N ASP A 30 -7.40 -3.92 18.41
CA ASP A 30 -7.37 -4.58 17.09
C ASP A 30 -5.97 -5.14 16.79
N ILE A 31 -5.92 -6.32 16.18
CA ILE A 31 -4.67 -7.04 15.90
C ILE A 31 -3.69 -6.20 15.08
N TRP A 32 -4.18 -5.40 14.12
CA TRP A 32 -3.33 -4.50 13.35
C TRP A 32 -2.65 -3.46 14.25
N ILE A 33 -3.36 -2.92 15.23
CA ILE A 33 -2.81 -1.95 16.18
C ILE A 33 -1.77 -2.61 17.10
N GLN A 34 -2.00 -3.85 17.50
CA GLN A 34 -1.00 -4.64 18.24
C GLN A 34 0.29 -4.81 17.42
N LEU A 35 0.18 -5.20 16.14
CA LEU A 35 1.31 -5.37 15.24
C LEU A 35 2.06 -4.04 14.99
N GLN A 36 1.33 -2.93 14.81
CA GLN A 36 1.95 -1.61 14.70
C GLN A 36 2.66 -1.19 15.98
N THR A 37 2.10 -1.52 17.15
CA THR A 37 2.76 -1.26 18.44
C THR A 37 4.04 -2.07 18.58
N LEU A 38 4.00 -3.35 18.20
CA LEU A 38 5.16 -4.24 18.19
C LEU A 38 6.27 -3.65 17.31
N GLN A 39 5.94 -3.29 16.07
CA GLN A 39 6.88 -2.69 15.13
C GLN A 39 7.52 -1.41 15.68
N ARG A 40 6.72 -0.53 16.31
CA ARG A 40 7.22 0.74 16.89
C ARG A 40 8.16 0.50 18.07
N LEU A 41 7.84 -0.45 18.95
CA LEU A 41 8.68 -0.81 20.10
C LEU A 41 9.99 -1.45 19.62
N LEU A 42 9.95 -2.34 18.63
CA LEU A 42 11.15 -2.95 18.05
C LEU A 42 12.03 -1.93 17.32
N CYS A 43 11.41 -0.96 16.61
CA CYS A 43 12.13 0.11 15.91
C CYS A 43 13.02 0.93 16.86
N ILE A 44 12.52 1.29 18.04
CA ILE A 44 13.29 2.09 19.02
C ILE A 44 14.24 1.25 19.88
N ARG A 45 14.12 -0.09 19.85
CA ARG A 45 14.88 -0.96 20.74
C ARG A 45 16.35 -1.04 20.32
N PRO A 46 17.32 -0.81 21.22
CA PRO A 46 18.73 -1.09 20.94
C PRO A 46 18.99 -2.61 20.81
N PRO A 47 20.11 -3.03 20.20
CA PRO A 47 20.51 -4.44 20.14
C PRO A 47 20.85 -5.04 21.51
N HIS A 48 21.13 -4.20 22.52
CA HIS A 48 21.48 -4.63 23.87
C HIS A 48 20.53 -4.07 24.94
N PRO A 49 20.14 -4.89 25.94
CA PRO A 49 20.47 -6.31 26.12
C PRO A 49 19.81 -7.21 25.05
N PRO A 50 20.33 -8.43 24.80
CA PRO A 50 19.68 -9.36 23.87
C PRO A 50 18.29 -9.76 24.36
N LEU A 51 17.38 -10.04 23.42
CA LEU A 51 16.05 -10.54 23.76
C LEU A 51 16.13 -11.96 24.34
N PRO A 52 15.28 -12.31 25.32
CA PRO A 52 15.12 -13.71 25.73
C PRO A 52 14.70 -14.56 24.54
N GLU A 53 15.25 -15.77 24.44
CA GLU A 53 15.02 -16.67 23.29
C GLU A 53 13.53 -16.92 23.01
N SER A 54 12.71 -17.04 24.06
CA SER A 54 11.26 -17.20 23.92
C SER A 54 10.56 -15.98 23.29
N ILE A 55 11.03 -14.77 23.60
CA ILE A 55 10.49 -13.52 23.03
C ILE A 55 10.95 -13.37 21.59
N GLN A 56 12.23 -13.67 21.32
CA GLN A 56 12.78 -13.66 19.96
C GLN A 56 12.01 -14.61 19.04
N ASN A 57 11.82 -15.86 19.47
CA ASN A 57 11.04 -16.85 18.72
C ASN A 57 9.58 -16.41 18.54
N GLY A 58 9.00 -15.76 19.54
CA GLY A 58 7.65 -15.18 19.44
C GLY A 58 7.54 -14.11 18.36
N ILE A 59 8.55 -13.24 18.24
CA ILE A 59 8.62 -12.22 17.18
C ILE A 59 8.76 -12.88 15.81
N ASP A 60 9.65 -13.86 15.68
CA ASP A 60 9.87 -14.56 14.40
C ASP A 60 8.59 -15.26 13.92
N ILE A 61 7.85 -15.95 14.82
CA ILE A 61 6.56 -16.56 14.49
C ILE A 61 5.53 -15.51 14.03
N ILE A 62 5.47 -14.35 14.70
CA ILE A 62 4.55 -13.26 14.33
C ILE A 62 4.88 -12.73 12.92
N LEU A 63 6.16 -12.46 12.63
CA LEU A 63 6.60 -11.93 11.34
C LEU A 63 6.38 -12.94 10.21
N GLN A 64 6.69 -14.22 10.44
CA GLN A 64 6.43 -15.30 9.49
C GLN A 64 4.93 -15.48 9.23
N TYR A 65 4.10 -15.35 10.25
CA TYR A 65 2.65 -15.40 10.09
C TYR A 65 2.12 -14.22 9.26
N GLN A 66 2.62 -12.99 9.49
CA GLN A 66 2.27 -11.85 8.63
C GLN A 66 2.71 -12.10 7.18
N GLN A 67 3.92 -12.61 6.98
CA GLN A 67 4.44 -12.91 5.65
C GLN A 67 3.61 -13.97 4.92
N SER A 68 3.08 -14.98 5.62
CA SER A 68 2.23 -16.03 5.01
C SER A 68 0.87 -15.53 4.52
N HIS A 69 0.51 -14.29 4.81
CA HIS A 69 -0.70 -13.63 4.30
C HIS A 69 -0.40 -12.69 3.14
N LYS A 70 0.88 -12.42 2.85
CA LYS A 70 1.31 -11.53 1.77
C LYS A 70 1.42 -12.28 0.45
N LEU A 71 0.95 -11.65 -0.62
CA LEU A 71 1.22 -12.10 -1.98
C LEU A 71 2.66 -11.74 -2.38
N LEU A 72 3.58 -12.69 -2.20
CA LEU A 72 5.02 -12.54 -2.47
C LEU A 72 5.34 -12.64 -3.96
N THR A 73 6.27 -11.83 -4.47
CA THR A 73 6.66 -11.80 -5.88
C THR A 73 7.99 -12.53 -6.11
N PRO A 74 8.00 -13.69 -6.78
CA PRO A 74 9.25 -14.36 -7.12
C PRO A 74 10.00 -13.61 -8.21
N SER A 75 11.30 -13.45 -8.04
CA SER A 75 12.14 -12.68 -8.95
C SER A 75 12.11 -13.18 -10.39
N GLU A 76 11.90 -14.49 -10.60
CA GLU A 76 11.75 -15.07 -11.93
C GLU A 76 10.53 -14.56 -12.69
N THR A 77 9.53 -13.98 -12.02
CA THR A 77 8.35 -13.39 -12.67
C THR A 77 8.65 -12.02 -13.27
N ILE A 78 9.75 -11.38 -12.85
CA ILE A 78 10.13 -10.05 -13.30
C ILE A 78 10.81 -10.16 -14.66
N ARG A 79 10.15 -9.59 -15.69
CA ARG A 79 10.67 -9.63 -17.06
C ARG A 79 11.94 -8.79 -17.17
N PRO A 80 13.04 -9.36 -17.68
CA PRO A 80 14.25 -8.58 -17.97
C PRO A 80 13.97 -7.58 -19.10
N ILE A 81 14.39 -6.34 -18.91
CA ILE A 81 14.28 -5.26 -19.90
C ILE A 81 15.49 -5.27 -20.84
N LEU A 82 16.65 -5.60 -20.30
CA LEU A 82 17.96 -5.59 -20.97
C LEU A 82 18.80 -6.79 -20.52
N SER A 83 19.63 -7.34 -21.40
CA SER A 83 20.74 -8.23 -21.03
C SER A 83 22.07 -7.59 -21.42
N ILE A 84 23.07 -7.71 -20.56
CA ILE A 84 24.38 -7.13 -20.79
C ILE A 84 25.18 -8.11 -21.69
N PRO A 85 25.74 -7.67 -22.83
CA PRO A 85 26.50 -8.55 -23.71
C PRO A 85 27.73 -9.15 -23.04
N ASN A 86 28.03 -10.41 -23.35
CA ASN A 86 29.19 -11.15 -22.85
C ASN A 86 29.19 -11.39 -21.32
N THR A 87 28.05 -11.21 -20.65
CA THR A 87 27.87 -11.54 -19.24
C THR A 87 26.56 -12.34 -19.06
N PRO A 88 26.36 -13.05 -17.93
CA PRO A 88 25.09 -13.70 -17.65
C PRO A 88 23.99 -12.71 -17.20
N THR A 89 24.32 -11.44 -17.02
CA THR A 89 23.52 -10.47 -16.27
C THR A 89 22.36 -9.90 -17.09
N SER A 90 21.17 -9.92 -16.50
CA SER A 90 19.97 -9.25 -17.02
C SER A 90 19.49 -8.17 -16.06
N LEU A 91 18.99 -7.06 -16.60
CA LEU A 91 18.45 -5.94 -15.82
C LEU A 91 16.93 -5.96 -15.88
N GLY A 92 16.29 -5.98 -14.71
CA GLY A 92 14.86 -5.85 -14.51
C GLY A 92 14.48 -4.55 -13.81
N LEU A 93 13.23 -4.14 -13.96
CA LEU A 93 12.63 -3.05 -13.19
C LEU A 93 11.37 -3.60 -12.54
N TRP A 94 11.21 -3.37 -11.24
CA TRP A 94 10.05 -3.83 -10.49
C TRP A 94 9.55 -2.72 -9.56
N LYS A 95 8.23 -2.64 -9.42
CA LYS A 95 7.57 -1.66 -8.56
C LYS A 95 6.85 -2.39 -7.43
N GLY A 96 7.34 -2.26 -6.20
CA GLY A 96 6.70 -2.92 -5.07
C GLY A 96 7.41 -2.71 -3.73
N ASP A 97 7.03 -3.53 -2.75
CA ASP A 97 7.69 -3.59 -1.45
C ASP A 97 8.83 -4.62 -1.53
N ILE A 98 10.08 -4.17 -1.52
CA ILE A 98 11.27 -5.04 -1.62
C ILE A 98 11.27 -6.22 -0.65
N THR A 99 10.57 -6.11 0.49
CA THR A 99 10.45 -7.18 1.51
C THR A 99 9.49 -8.30 1.11
N THR A 100 8.86 -8.18 -0.05
CA THR A 100 7.96 -9.20 -0.64
C THR A 100 8.57 -9.90 -1.85
N LEU A 101 9.81 -9.57 -2.24
CA LEU A 101 10.53 -10.28 -3.30
C LEU A 101 11.10 -11.60 -2.78
N THR A 102 10.74 -12.71 -3.43
CA THR A 102 11.28 -14.06 -3.16
C THR A 102 12.23 -14.51 -4.25
N ASN A 103 13.01 -15.55 -3.97
CA ASN A 103 14.04 -16.07 -4.87
C ASN A 103 15.04 -14.96 -5.24
N VAL A 104 15.47 -14.20 -4.23
CA VAL A 104 16.47 -13.14 -4.35
C VAL A 104 17.64 -13.50 -3.45
N THR A 105 18.86 -13.52 -4.00
CA THR A 105 20.06 -13.77 -3.22
C THR A 105 20.26 -12.65 -2.21
N ALA A 106 20.16 -11.40 -2.65
CA ALA A 106 20.22 -10.29 -1.72
C ALA A 106 19.42 -9.05 -2.13
N ILE A 107 18.89 -8.36 -1.13
CA ILE A 107 18.30 -7.02 -1.29
C ILE A 107 19.27 -5.97 -0.75
N VAL A 108 19.26 -4.78 -1.34
CA VAL A 108 20.13 -3.68 -0.90
C VAL A 108 19.37 -2.73 0.01
N ASN A 109 19.90 -2.51 1.21
CA ASN A 109 19.44 -1.51 2.15
C ASN A 109 20.26 -0.22 2.02
N ALA A 110 19.58 0.91 1.77
CA ALA A 110 20.19 2.24 1.92
C ALA A 110 20.27 2.60 3.40
N ALA A 111 21.37 2.17 4.02
CA ALA A 111 21.60 2.25 5.45
C ALA A 111 22.15 3.61 5.90
N ASN A 112 22.04 3.86 7.21
CA ASN A 112 22.81 4.90 7.89
C ASN A 112 24.24 4.39 8.22
N PRO A 113 25.21 5.27 8.56
CA PRO A 113 26.60 4.87 8.86
C PRO A 113 26.75 3.88 10.01
N GLN A 114 25.78 3.75 10.90
CA GLN A 114 25.80 2.79 12.00
C GLN A 114 25.27 1.42 11.57
N ILE A 115 24.61 1.30 10.40
CA ILE A 115 23.95 0.09 9.86
C ILE A 115 22.95 -0.60 10.81
N LEU A 116 22.64 -0.02 11.97
CA LEU A 116 21.74 -0.57 12.99
C LEU A 116 20.26 -0.44 12.61
N GLY A 117 19.93 0.07 11.43
CA GLY A 117 18.55 0.37 11.06
C GLY A 117 18.06 1.71 11.60
N CYS A 118 16.78 2.01 11.33
CA CYS A 118 16.15 3.24 11.76
C CYS A 118 15.56 3.11 13.17
N PHE A 119 15.74 4.15 14.00
CA PHE A 119 15.19 4.25 15.35
C PHE A 119 14.02 5.24 15.45
N GLN A 120 13.49 5.70 14.32
CA GLN A 120 12.37 6.63 14.28
C GLN A 120 11.09 5.88 13.88
N PRO A 121 10.16 5.65 14.84
CA PRO A 121 8.91 4.95 14.56
C PRO A 121 8.13 5.60 13.42
N SER A 122 7.56 4.77 12.54
CA SER A 122 6.78 5.20 11.38
C SER A 122 7.54 6.05 10.36
N HIS A 123 8.87 6.16 10.47
CA HIS A 123 9.68 6.81 9.45
C HIS A 123 9.62 6.02 8.15
N ARG A 124 9.28 6.72 7.06
CA ARG A 124 9.13 6.13 5.71
C ARG A 124 10.49 6.08 5.00
N CYS A 125 11.42 5.29 5.54
CA CYS A 125 12.70 4.99 4.89
C CYS A 125 12.84 3.49 4.63
N ILE A 126 13.57 3.13 3.58
CA ILE A 126 13.80 1.72 3.20
C ILE A 126 14.49 0.93 4.32
N ASP A 127 15.38 1.58 5.07
CA ASP A 127 16.06 1.02 6.23
C ASP A 127 15.09 0.58 7.32
N ASN A 128 14.07 1.38 7.62
CA ASN A 128 13.01 1.00 8.56
C ASN A 128 12.14 -0.13 8.00
N VAL A 129 11.83 -0.12 6.70
CA VAL A 129 11.03 -1.16 6.04
C VAL A 129 11.72 -2.53 6.12
N ILE A 130 13.00 -2.59 5.75
CA ILE A 130 13.81 -3.81 5.76
C ILE A 130 14.01 -4.32 7.20
N HIS A 131 14.42 -3.47 8.14
CA HIS A 131 14.62 -3.89 9.54
C HIS A 131 13.31 -4.31 10.22
N SER A 132 12.19 -3.68 9.90
CA SER A 132 10.89 -4.08 10.44
C SER A 132 10.46 -5.46 9.95
N ALA A 133 10.71 -5.78 8.68
CA ALA A 133 10.34 -7.05 8.08
C ALA A 133 11.30 -8.19 8.48
N ALA A 134 12.60 -7.91 8.57
CA ALA A 134 13.61 -8.89 8.98
C ALA A 134 13.51 -9.28 10.46
N GLY A 135 13.09 -8.33 11.30
CA GLY A 135 13.04 -8.49 12.75
C GLY A 135 14.34 -8.07 13.46
N PRO A 136 14.35 -8.11 14.81
CA PRO A 136 15.44 -7.56 15.64
C PRO A 136 16.79 -8.24 15.42
N ARG A 137 16.82 -9.51 14.99
CA ARG A 137 18.06 -10.24 14.67
C ARG A 137 18.91 -9.56 13.59
N LEU A 138 18.29 -8.86 12.64
CA LEU A 138 19.04 -8.09 11.65
C LEU A 138 19.86 -6.98 12.32
N ARG A 139 19.28 -6.29 13.31
CA ARG A 139 19.98 -5.26 14.08
C ARG A 139 21.10 -5.85 14.94
N GLU A 140 20.88 -7.02 15.53
CA GLU A 140 21.91 -7.73 16.31
C GLU A 140 23.11 -8.14 15.44
N ALA A 141 22.87 -8.63 14.22
CA ALA A 141 23.93 -8.95 13.26
C ALA A 141 24.71 -7.70 12.81
N CYS A 142 24.00 -6.60 12.52
CA CYS A 142 24.63 -5.33 12.22
C CYS A 142 25.48 -4.81 13.39
N ASP A 143 24.98 -4.92 14.62
CA ASP A 143 25.72 -4.51 15.82
C ASP A 143 27.00 -5.31 15.99
N ALA A 144 26.96 -6.64 15.82
CA ALA A 144 28.16 -7.48 15.88
C ALA A 144 29.24 -7.04 14.88
N ILE A 145 28.85 -6.73 13.63
CA ILE A 145 29.76 -6.18 12.60
C ILE A 145 30.36 -4.85 13.06
N MET A 146 29.54 -3.96 13.62
CA MET A 146 29.99 -2.64 14.08
C MET A 146 30.91 -2.70 15.29
N GLN A 147 30.70 -3.65 16.21
CA GLN A 147 31.61 -3.87 17.35
C GLN A 147 33.00 -4.34 16.88
N GLU A 148 33.06 -5.14 15.82
CA GLU A 148 34.32 -5.58 15.23
C GLU A 148 35.01 -4.46 14.44
N GLN A 149 34.26 -3.73 13.61
CA GLN A 149 34.77 -2.64 12.77
C GLN A 149 35.21 -1.41 13.57
N ARG A 150 34.53 -1.10 14.68
CA ARG A 150 34.71 0.07 15.57
C ARG A 150 34.39 1.44 14.97
N ASP A 151 34.58 1.63 13.67
CA ASP A 151 34.31 2.89 12.96
C ASP A 151 32.98 2.84 12.18
N PRO A 152 32.26 3.97 12.03
CA PRO A 152 31.08 4.06 11.16
C PRO A 152 31.38 3.59 9.73
N GLU A 153 30.40 2.94 9.11
CA GLU A 153 30.52 2.49 7.73
C GLU A 153 30.69 3.69 6.78
N PRO A 154 31.76 3.72 5.96
CA PRO A 154 32.01 4.82 5.05
C PRO A 154 30.98 4.85 3.91
N VAL A 155 30.74 6.05 3.38
CA VAL A 155 29.90 6.23 2.20
C VAL A 155 30.48 5.45 1.01
N GLY A 156 29.65 4.67 0.31
CA GLY A 156 30.07 3.80 -0.79
C GLY A 156 30.57 2.41 -0.36
N GLY A 157 30.70 2.16 0.94
CA GLY A 157 30.98 0.85 1.50
C GLY A 157 29.74 -0.06 1.53
N VAL A 158 29.95 -1.33 1.88
CA VAL A 158 28.88 -2.32 2.02
C VAL A 158 29.19 -3.33 3.13
N LYS A 159 28.16 -3.72 3.88
CA LYS A 159 28.19 -4.85 4.82
C LYS A 159 27.09 -5.83 4.49
N VAL A 160 27.37 -7.12 4.72
CA VAL A 160 26.44 -8.20 4.42
C VAL A 160 25.95 -8.83 5.71
N THR A 161 24.66 -9.07 5.80
CA THR A 161 24.01 -9.85 6.86
C THR A 161 23.04 -10.87 6.25
N PRO A 162 22.65 -11.93 7.00
CA PRO A 162 21.51 -12.75 6.61
C PRO A 162 20.19 -11.96 6.58
N GLY A 163 19.22 -12.40 5.77
CA GLY A 163 17.90 -11.76 5.66
C GLY A 163 16.93 -12.01 6.81
N PHE A 164 17.17 -13.04 7.63
CA PHE A 164 16.30 -13.44 8.75
C PHE A 164 14.87 -13.75 8.32
N ASN A 165 13.87 -12.95 8.73
CA ASN A 165 12.47 -13.16 8.33
C ASN A 165 12.14 -12.55 6.95
N LEU A 166 13.10 -11.95 6.27
CA LEU A 166 12.93 -11.54 4.88
C LEU A 166 12.88 -12.78 3.95
N PRO A 167 12.16 -12.69 2.82
CA PRO A 167 12.22 -13.73 1.81
C PRO A 167 13.53 -13.75 0.99
N ALA A 168 14.39 -12.75 1.14
CA ALA A 168 15.72 -12.71 0.55
C ALA A 168 16.75 -13.35 1.49
N GLU A 169 17.74 -14.05 0.94
CA GLU A 169 18.75 -14.78 1.74
C GLU A 169 19.68 -13.83 2.52
N TYR A 170 20.03 -12.69 1.91
CA TYR A 170 20.95 -11.71 2.47
C TYR A 170 20.46 -10.26 2.33
N VAL A 171 21.00 -9.37 3.16
CA VAL A 171 20.86 -7.91 3.05
C VAL A 171 22.24 -7.28 2.87
N LEU A 172 22.39 -6.46 1.84
CA LEU A 172 23.58 -5.62 1.61
C LEU A 172 23.29 -4.22 2.13
N HIS A 173 23.92 -3.84 3.23
CA HIS A 173 23.81 -2.53 3.87
C HIS A 173 24.85 -1.60 3.26
N THR A 174 24.42 -0.62 2.46
CA THR A 174 25.30 0.38 1.86
C THR A 174 24.92 1.79 2.29
N VAL A 175 25.92 2.63 2.53
CA VAL A 175 25.73 4.01 2.97
C VAL A 175 25.85 4.94 1.77
N GLY A 176 24.71 5.50 1.35
CA GLY A 176 24.66 6.45 0.24
C GLY A 176 25.09 7.87 0.62
N PRO A 177 25.55 8.70 -0.34
CA PRO A 177 25.88 10.10 -0.08
C PRO A 177 24.62 10.91 0.27
N GLN A 178 24.79 11.91 1.15
CA GLN A 178 23.73 12.84 1.56
C GLN A 178 23.98 14.23 0.96
N MET A 179 22.91 14.86 0.46
CA MET A 179 22.94 16.23 -0.06
C MET A 179 22.64 17.25 1.04
N ARG A 180 23.34 18.40 1.01
CA ARG A 180 23.00 19.56 1.85
C ARG A 180 21.92 20.39 1.15
N GLY A 181 20.66 20.03 1.36
CA GLY A 181 19.49 20.72 0.78
C GLY A 181 19.02 20.13 -0.54
N LYS A 182 17.76 20.42 -0.91
CA LYS A 182 17.08 19.84 -2.09
C LYS A 182 17.48 20.47 -3.43
N ASP A 183 18.04 21.69 -3.40
CA ASP A 183 18.30 22.50 -4.61
C ASP A 183 19.79 22.51 -5.02
N GLY A 184 20.63 21.71 -4.35
CA GLY A 184 22.06 21.62 -4.66
C GLY A 184 22.36 20.62 -5.77
N GLU A 185 23.26 20.98 -6.69
CA GLU A 185 23.84 20.04 -7.65
C GLU A 185 24.87 19.13 -6.96
N PRO A 186 24.80 17.78 -7.13
CA PRO A 186 25.79 16.88 -6.54
C PRO A 186 27.19 17.13 -7.07
N THR A 187 28.19 17.15 -6.19
CA THR A 187 29.61 17.23 -6.57
C THR A 187 30.05 15.97 -7.30
N ALA A 188 31.16 16.05 -8.05
CA ALA A 188 31.75 14.87 -8.69
C ALA A 188 32.04 13.74 -7.68
N GLU A 189 32.52 14.10 -6.49
CA GLU A 189 32.76 13.16 -5.39
C GLU A 189 31.47 12.49 -4.90
N GLN A 190 30.36 13.23 -4.78
CA GLN A 190 29.08 12.64 -4.38
C GLN A 190 28.52 11.69 -5.44
N LYS A 191 28.67 12.03 -6.73
CA LYS A 191 28.28 11.14 -7.84
C LYS A 191 29.11 9.85 -7.80
N GLU A 192 30.41 9.97 -7.60
CA GLU A 192 31.33 8.83 -7.51
C GLU A 192 31.05 7.95 -6.30
N ARG A 193 30.74 8.55 -5.15
CA ARG A 193 30.33 7.82 -3.94
C ARG A 193 29.03 7.04 -4.15
N LEU A 194 28.06 7.61 -4.88
CA LEU A 194 26.84 6.89 -5.23
C LEU A 194 27.16 5.71 -6.16
N ALA A 195 28.00 5.91 -7.19
CA ALA A 195 28.47 4.82 -8.06
C ALA A 195 29.19 3.72 -7.24
N SER A 196 30.03 4.11 -6.28
CA SER A 196 30.70 3.18 -5.38
C SER A 196 29.74 2.30 -4.60
N CYS A 197 28.57 2.80 -4.17
CA CYS A 197 27.57 1.98 -3.49
C CYS A 197 27.16 0.78 -4.36
N TYR A 198 26.86 1.01 -5.64
CA TYR A 198 26.46 -0.03 -6.58
C TYR A 198 27.61 -1.01 -6.88
N ARG A 199 28.83 -0.51 -7.13
CA ARG A 199 30.00 -1.37 -7.37
C ARG A 199 30.31 -2.26 -6.17
N SER A 200 30.41 -1.68 -4.98
CA SER A 200 30.68 -2.44 -3.75
C SER A 200 29.62 -3.52 -3.51
N CYS A 201 28.34 -3.21 -3.76
CA CYS A 201 27.27 -4.21 -3.64
C CYS A 201 27.44 -5.36 -4.65
N LEU A 202 27.78 -5.06 -5.91
CA LEU A 202 28.05 -6.09 -6.92
C LEU A 202 29.29 -6.92 -6.58
N ASP A 203 30.34 -6.30 -6.04
CA ASP A 203 31.54 -7.00 -5.55
C ASP A 203 31.17 -7.98 -4.42
N ALA A 204 30.38 -7.52 -3.44
CA ALA A 204 29.93 -8.36 -2.33
C ALA A 204 29.04 -9.53 -2.79
N MET A 205 28.27 -9.36 -3.87
CA MET A 205 27.48 -10.46 -4.43
C MET A 205 28.34 -11.60 -4.96
N GLU A 206 29.54 -11.34 -5.46
CA GLU A 206 30.42 -12.41 -5.98
C GLU A 206 30.76 -13.45 -4.90
N GLU A 207 30.90 -13.01 -3.65
CA GLU A 207 31.20 -13.86 -2.49
C GLU A 207 29.98 -14.65 -1.95
N LEU A 208 28.76 -14.31 -2.39
CA LEU A 208 27.54 -14.99 -1.93
C LEU A 208 27.25 -16.28 -2.69
N PRO A 209 26.60 -17.27 -2.06
CA PRO A 209 26.15 -18.46 -2.77
C PRO A 209 25.02 -18.11 -3.76
N PRO A 210 24.93 -18.83 -4.90
CA PRO A 210 23.75 -18.74 -5.76
C PRO A 210 22.53 -19.35 -5.05
N LEU A 211 21.34 -19.01 -5.55
CA LEU A 211 20.09 -19.66 -5.19
C LEU A 211 20.10 -21.13 -5.64
N ALA A 212 19.16 -21.92 -5.11
CA ALA A 212 19.05 -23.34 -5.43
C ALA A 212 18.87 -23.64 -6.93
N ASP A 213 18.33 -22.69 -7.70
CA ASP A 213 18.16 -22.78 -9.16
C ASP A 213 19.38 -22.29 -9.96
N GLY A 214 20.46 -21.93 -9.28
CA GLY A 214 21.71 -21.46 -9.87
C GLY A 214 21.75 -19.96 -10.18
N ARG A 215 20.64 -19.22 -10.00
CA ARG A 215 20.64 -17.76 -10.18
C ARG A 215 21.34 -17.05 -9.03
N LYS A 216 21.87 -15.88 -9.31
CA LYS A 216 22.40 -14.95 -8.32
C LYS A 216 21.78 -13.59 -8.56
N VAL A 217 20.79 -13.25 -7.74
CA VAL A 217 19.85 -12.15 -7.97
C VAL A 217 20.04 -11.08 -6.92
N ILE A 218 20.28 -9.84 -7.35
CA ILE A 218 20.34 -8.67 -6.47
C ILE A 218 19.21 -7.69 -6.78
N ALA A 219 18.54 -7.18 -5.75
CA ALA A 219 17.56 -6.11 -5.90
C ALA A 219 18.04 -4.82 -5.22
N PHE A 220 18.19 -3.76 -6.02
CA PHE A 220 18.56 -2.42 -5.54
C PHE A 220 17.32 -1.58 -5.29
N CYS A 221 17.18 -1.08 -4.06
CA CYS A 221 16.27 0.04 -3.80
C CYS A 221 16.83 1.35 -4.40
N CYS A 222 16.03 2.42 -4.40
CA CYS A 222 16.51 3.74 -4.77
C CYS A 222 17.46 4.31 -3.69
N ILE A 223 18.78 4.18 -3.90
CA ILE A 223 19.80 4.67 -2.97
C ILE A 223 19.90 6.20 -3.05
N SER A 224 19.92 6.86 -1.89
CA SER A 224 20.10 8.31 -1.72
C SER A 224 19.04 9.24 -2.31
N THR A 225 17.98 8.74 -2.95
CA THR A 225 16.84 9.57 -3.35
C THR A 225 15.89 9.82 -2.17
N GLY A 226 14.98 10.79 -2.30
CA GLY A 226 14.02 11.12 -1.24
C GLY A 226 14.69 11.81 -0.04
N LEU A 227 14.93 11.06 1.04
CA LEU A 227 15.42 11.59 2.32
C LEU A 227 16.83 12.20 2.24
N PHE A 228 17.71 11.60 1.44
CA PHE A 228 19.08 12.10 1.25
C PHE A 228 19.18 13.12 0.10
N ALA A 229 18.03 13.49 -0.48
CA ALA A 229 17.84 14.58 -1.43
C ALA A 229 18.71 14.52 -2.69
N PHE A 230 19.24 13.35 -3.06
CA PHE A 230 19.94 13.18 -4.33
C PHE A 230 18.92 13.30 -5.49
N PRO A 231 19.20 14.10 -6.54
CA PRO A 231 18.27 14.30 -7.65
C PRO A 231 17.88 12.97 -8.33
N PRO A 232 16.58 12.59 -8.37
CA PRO A 232 16.17 11.26 -8.82
C PRO A 232 16.66 10.87 -10.20
N LYS A 233 16.57 11.79 -11.18
CA LYS A 233 17.04 11.52 -12.56
C LYS A 233 18.53 11.17 -12.60
N LEU A 234 19.36 11.92 -11.89
CA LEU A 234 20.80 11.69 -11.86
C LEU A 234 21.14 10.42 -11.08
N ALA A 235 20.42 10.10 -10.00
CA ALA A 235 20.58 8.85 -9.28
C ALA A 235 20.28 7.65 -10.18
N VAL A 236 19.22 7.70 -10.99
CA VAL A 236 18.88 6.67 -11.99
C VAL A 236 19.98 6.51 -13.03
N ASP A 237 20.49 7.63 -13.56
CA ASP A 237 21.59 7.60 -14.52
C ASP A 237 22.82 6.89 -13.92
N ILE A 238 23.25 7.30 -12.73
CA ILE A 238 24.39 6.70 -12.02
C ILE A 238 24.15 5.22 -11.73
N ALA A 239 22.98 4.86 -11.20
CA ALA A 239 22.65 3.48 -10.85
C ALA A 239 22.76 2.54 -12.05
N VAL A 240 22.11 2.88 -13.16
CA VAL A 240 22.07 2.04 -14.35
C VAL A 240 23.43 2.01 -15.04
N ASP A 241 24.07 3.17 -15.23
CA ASP A 241 25.35 3.25 -15.94
C ASP A 241 26.44 2.49 -15.17
N THR A 242 26.47 2.63 -13.84
CA THR A 242 27.45 1.92 -12.98
C THR A 242 27.28 0.41 -13.05
N VAL A 243 26.04 -0.11 -12.97
CA VAL A 243 25.78 -1.55 -13.08
C VAL A 243 26.20 -2.07 -14.44
N VAL A 244 25.86 -1.35 -15.53
CA VAL A 244 26.23 -1.75 -16.89
C VAL A 244 27.74 -1.76 -17.09
N GLU A 245 28.45 -0.73 -16.64
CA GLU A 245 29.91 -0.64 -16.72
C GLU A 245 30.58 -1.73 -15.90
N ARG A 246 30.16 -1.94 -14.64
CA ARG A 246 30.76 -2.95 -13.74
C ARG A 246 30.66 -4.36 -14.32
N CYS A 247 29.53 -4.72 -14.93
CA CYS A 247 29.35 -6.02 -15.58
C CYS A 247 30.19 -6.13 -16.86
N LYS A 248 30.30 -5.08 -17.68
CA LYS A 248 31.13 -5.10 -18.90
C LYS A 248 32.61 -5.26 -18.60
N ASP A 249 33.08 -4.59 -17.54
CA ASP A 249 34.48 -4.63 -17.13
C ASP A 249 34.84 -5.99 -16.49
N HIS A 250 33.84 -6.78 -16.10
CA HIS A 250 34.00 -8.08 -15.42
C HIS A 250 33.04 -9.11 -16.00
N PRO A 251 33.29 -9.58 -17.24
CA PRO A 251 32.42 -10.55 -17.93
C PRO A 251 32.31 -11.90 -17.19
N GLU A 252 33.22 -12.19 -16.26
CA GLU A 252 33.22 -13.35 -15.38
C GLU A 252 32.25 -13.26 -14.19
N THR A 253 31.55 -12.13 -14.02
CA THR A 253 30.58 -11.93 -12.94
C THR A 253 29.61 -13.11 -12.82
N SER A 254 29.36 -13.56 -11.59
CA SER A 254 28.38 -14.61 -11.31
C SER A 254 26.95 -14.06 -11.13
N VAL A 255 26.77 -12.73 -11.13
CA VAL A 255 25.47 -12.08 -10.95
C VAL A 255 24.61 -12.25 -12.21
N THR A 256 23.51 -13.00 -12.09
CA THR A 256 22.64 -13.34 -13.22
C THR A 256 21.56 -12.29 -13.46
N ASP A 257 21.05 -11.66 -12.41
CA ASP A 257 19.94 -10.73 -12.50
C ASP A 257 20.10 -9.57 -11.51
N VAL A 258 19.94 -8.35 -12.03
CA VAL A 258 19.90 -7.10 -11.25
C VAL A 258 18.52 -6.49 -11.41
N ILE A 259 17.80 -6.35 -10.30
CA ILE A 259 16.47 -5.75 -10.26
C ILE A 259 16.60 -4.36 -9.66
N PHE A 260 16.16 -3.34 -10.41
CA PHE A 260 15.92 -2.02 -9.83
C PHE A 260 14.51 -2.01 -9.23
N ASP A 261 14.42 -1.91 -7.91
CA ASP A 261 13.18 -1.78 -7.16
C ASP A 261 12.84 -0.30 -6.96
N VAL A 262 11.59 0.05 -7.28
CA VAL A 262 11.04 1.40 -7.12
C VAL A 262 9.69 1.34 -6.42
N PHE A 263 9.34 2.42 -5.71
CA PHE A 263 8.02 2.54 -5.09
C PHE A 263 7.17 3.61 -5.77
N ALA A 264 7.77 4.78 -6.06
CA ALA A 264 7.06 5.91 -6.63
C ALA A 264 6.95 5.80 -8.17
N GLU A 265 5.81 6.24 -8.71
CA GLU A 265 5.57 6.28 -10.16
C GLU A 265 6.58 7.19 -10.90
N GLY A 266 7.04 8.27 -10.25
CA GLY A 266 8.06 9.15 -10.80
C GLY A 266 9.40 8.44 -11.04
N ASP A 267 9.85 7.62 -10.08
CA ASP A 267 11.09 6.85 -10.20
C ASP A 267 10.95 5.74 -11.26
N TRP A 268 9.79 5.07 -11.30
CA TRP A 268 9.47 4.10 -12.35
C TRP A 268 9.65 4.71 -13.74
N GLY A 269 9.06 5.89 -14.00
CA GLY A 269 9.16 6.55 -15.31
C GLY A 269 10.60 6.92 -15.69
N LEU A 270 11.44 7.28 -14.72
CA LEU A 270 12.86 7.60 -14.94
C LEU A 270 13.68 6.35 -15.28
N TYR A 271 13.57 5.29 -14.48
CA TYR A 271 14.25 4.01 -14.74
C TYR A 271 13.80 3.40 -16.06
N GLU A 272 12.48 3.37 -16.32
CA GLU A 272 11.93 2.79 -17.55
C GLU A 272 12.48 3.51 -18.78
N LYS A 273 12.52 4.85 -18.76
CA LYS A 273 13.09 5.66 -19.83
C LYS A 273 14.57 5.36 -20.04
N LYS A 274 15.37 5.29 -18.97
CA LYS A 274 16.81 5.02 -19.03
C LYS A 274 17.09 3.63 -19.62
N LEU A 275 16.44 2.59 -19.09
CA LEU A 275 16.62 1.20 -19.54
C LEU A 275 16.15 1.00 -20.99
N LYS A 276 15.01 1.58 -21.39
CA LYS A 276 14.54 1.54 -22.80
C LYS A 276 15.50 2.27 -23.74
N GLY A 277 16.08 3.38 -23.32
CA GLY A 277 17.11 4.09 -24.09
C GLY A 277 18.30 3.21 -24.42
N LEU A 278 18.78 2.44 -23.43
CA LEU A 278 19.87 1.48 -23.61
C LEU A 278 19.48 0.27 -24.45
N LYS A 279 18.21 -0.16 -24.44
CA LYS A 279 17.74 -1.30 -25.25
C LYS A 279 17.99 -1.14 -26.75
N SER A 280 18.09 0.09 -27.25
CA SER A 280 18.46 0.35 -28.64
C SER A 280 19.91 -0.06 -28.99
N LEU A 281 20.78 -0.22 -27.99
CA LEU A 281 22.20 -0.55 -28.13
C LEU A 281 22.51 -2.04 -27.89
N TYR A 282 21.52 -2.84 -27.48
CA TYR A 282 21.73 -4.23 -27.05
C TYR A 282 20.63 -5.16 -27.56
N SER A 283 21.00 -6.42 -27.82
CA SER A 283 20.07 -7.42 -28.37
C SER A 283 18.87 -7.68 -27.44
N PRO A 284 17.67 -7.93 -27.99
CA PRO A 284 16.52 -8.32 -27.19
C PRO A 284 16.79 -9.65 -26.47
N VAL A 285 16.35 -9.73 -25.21
CA VAL A 285 16.54 -10.87 -24.33
C VAL A 285 15.87 -12.12 -24.93
N GLN A 286 16.64 -13.18 -25.17
CA GLN A 286 16.15 -14.53 -25.47
C GLN A 286 16.21 -15.39 -24.20
N LYS A 287 15.43 -15.04 -23.17
CA LYS A 287 15.17 -15.92 -22.02
C LYS A 287 13.75 -16.51 -22.17
N PRO A 288 13.49 -17.72 -21.64
CA PRO A 288 12.14 -18.27 -21.55
C PRO A 288 11.19 -17.24 -20.94
N LEU A 289 9.93 -17.26 -21.39
CA LEU A 289 8.91 -16.43 -20.75
C LEU A 289 8.83 -16.79 -19.27
N PRO A 290 8.84 -15.79 -18.38
CA PRO A 290 8.74 -16.06 -16.95
C PRO A 290 7.38 -16.69 -16.62
N PRO A 291 7.28 -17.48 -15.54
CA PRO A 291 5.99 -17.95 -15.05
C PRO A 291 5.09 -16.74 -14.74
N SER A 292 3.78 -16.89 -14.96
CA SER A 292 2.84 -15.81 -14.64
C SER A 292 2.77 -15.64 -13.13
N LEU A 293 2.92 -14.40 -12.65
CA LEU A 293 2.70 -14.09 -11.23
C LEU A 293 1.28 -14.50 -10.78
N GLN A 294 0.31 -14.44 -11.70
CA GLN A 294 -1.05 -14.92 -11.46
C GLN A 294 -1.06 -16.43 -11.16
N ASP A 295 -0.35 -17.24 -11.94
CA ASP A 295 -0.32 -18.70 -11.75
C ASP A 295 0.23 -19.08 -10.37
N ILE A 296 1.29 -18.38 -9.93
CA ILE A 296 1.91 -18.60 -8.62
C ILE A 296 0.93 -18.24 -7.51
N HIS A 297 0.32 -17.06 -7.58
CA HIS A 297 -0.56 -16.58 -6.50
C HIS A 297 -1.89 -17.33 -6.44
N THR A 298 -2.37 -17.92 -7.53
CA THR A 298 -3.57 -18.78 -7.49
C THR A 298 -3.38 -20.02 -6.61
N GLN A 299 -2.14 -20.43 -6.34
CA GLN A 299 -1.82 -21.54 -5.44
C GLN A 299 -1.59 -21.08 -3.99
N HIS A 300 -1.68 -19.78 -3.70
CA HIS A 300 -1.49 -19.26 -2.36
C HIS A 300 -2.58 -19.79 -1.41
N PRO A 301 -2.26 -20.31 -0.20
CA PRO A 301 -3.25 -20.91 0.69
C PRO A 301 -4.45 -20.01 1.01
N SER A 302 -4.20 -18.73 1.31
CA SER A 302 -5.28 -17.76 1.57
C SER A 302 -6.15 -17.51 0.34
N ILE A 303 -5.58 -17.53 -0.88
CA ILE A 303 -6.34 -17.38 -2.12
C ILE A 303 -7.20 -18.62 -2.36
N LEU A 304 -6.63 -19.82 -2.26
CA LEU A 304 -7.38 -21.08 -2.42
C LEU A 304 -8.55 -21.17 -1.44
N LYS A 305 -8.31 -20.82 -0.16
CA LYS A 305 -9.34 -20.79 0.89
C LYS A 305 -10.44 -19.76 0.55
N ALA A 306 -10.06 -18.55 0.16
CA ALA A 306 -11.00 -17.50 -0.23
C ALA A 306 -11.83 -17.89 -1.47
N GLN A 307 -11.19 -18.47 -2.49
CA GLN A 307 -11.86 -19.00 -3.69
C GLN A 307 -12.86 -20.10 -3.32
N GLN A 308 -12.47 -21.03 -2.47
CA GLN A 308 -13.36 -22.09 -1.99
C GLN A 308 -14.58 -21.50 -1.28
N TRP A 309 -14.39 -20.53 -0.37
CA TRP A 309 -15.49 -19.90 0.34
C TRP A 309 -16.45 -19.17 -0.60
N ILE A 310 -15.93 -18.41 -1.56
CA ILE A 310 -16.74 -17.77 -2.60
C ILE A 310 -17.48 -18.83 -3.42
N LYS A 311 -16.86 -19.97 -3.73
CA LYS A 311 -17.46 -21.07 -4.48
C LYS A 311 -18.58 -21.80 -3.74
N GLU A 312 -18.49 -21.88 -2.42
CA GLU A 312 -19.53 -22.50 -1.59
C GLU A 312 -20.65 -21.52 -1.25
N ALA A 313 -20.35 -20.22 -1.26
CA ALA A 313 -21.29 -19.18 -0.89
C ALA A 313 -22.46 -19.08 -1.86
N ASP A 314 -23.62 -18.83 -1.28
CA ASP A 314 -24.86 -18.60 -2.00
C ASP A 314 -25.31 -17.14 -1.91
N THR A 315 -24.72 -16.38 -0.98
CA THR A 315 -24.95 -14.96 -0.77
C THR A 315 -23.62 -14.20 -0.59
N LEU A 316 -23.53 -13.00 -1.15
CA LEU A 316 -22.32 -12.16 -1.15
C LEU A 316 -22.59 -10.78 -0.56
N ILE A 317 -21.78 -10.37 0.42
CA ILE A 317 -21.71 -8.97 0.85
C ILE A 317 -20.35 -8.43 0.37
N ILE A 318 -20.37 -7.35 -0.40
CA ILE A 318 -19.14 -6.62 -0.75
C ILE A 318 -19.04 -5.43 0.19
N SER A 319 -18.02 -5.41 1.03
CA SER A 319 -17.69 -4.29 1.92
C SER A 319 -16.46 -3.57 1.36
N ALA A 320 -16.55 -2.27 1.07
CA ALA A 320 -15.49 -1.57 0.33
C ALA A 320 -15.09 -0.24 0.95
N GLY A 321 -13.80 -0.10 1.25
CA GLY A 321 -13.18 1.14 1.74
C GLY A 321 -12.34 1.86 0.69
N ALA A 322 -11.64 2.91 1.14
CA ALA A 322 -10.88 3.81 0.25
C ALA A 322 -9.75 3.09 -0.51
N GLY A 323 -9.24 1.96 0.00
CA GLY A 323 -8.25 1.14 -0.68
C GLY A 323 -8.76 0.58 -2.02
N LEU A 324 -10.07 0.33 -2.18
CA LEU A 324 -10.64 -0.10 -3.46
C LEU A 324 -10.53 1.00 -4.51
N SER A 325 -10.80 2.26 -4.14
CA SER A 325 -10.66 3.42 -5.04
C SER A 325 -9.19 3.72 -5.33
N ALA A 326 -8.30 3.55 -4.34
CA ALA A 326 -6.85 3.66 -4.54
C ALA A 326 -6.32 2.65 -5.58
N ALA A 327 -6.85 1.43 -5.62
CA ALA A 327 -6.52 0.42 -6.64
C ALA A 327 -6.95 0.81 -8.06
N THR A 328 -7.81 1.83 -8.20
CA THR A 328 -8.16 2.43 -9.51
C THR A 328 -7.33 3.67 -9.85
N GLY A 329 -6.34 3.99 -9.00
CA GLY A 329 -5.49 5.18 -9.08
C GLY A 329 -6.02 6.40 -8.30
N LEU A 330 -7.23 6.34 -7.71
CA LEU A 330 -7.78 7.42 -6.89
C LEU A 330 -7.37 7.24 -5.42
N ASP A 331 -6.09 7.42 -5.13
CA ASP A 331 -5.54 7.37 -3.77
C ASP A 331 -5.58 8.74 -3.09
N TYR A 332 -6.48 8.90 -2.13
CA TYR A 332 -6.65 10.14 -1.37
C TYR A 332 -5.47 10.51 -0.48
N THR A 333 -4.52 9.59 -0.28
CA THR A 333 -3.30 9.82 0.49
C THR A 333 -2.09 10.17 -0.37
N SER A 334 -2.21 10.14 -1.70
CA SER A 334 -1.10 10.30 -2.64
C SER A 334 -0.76 11.77 -2.90
N PRO A 335 0.46 12.23 -2.57
CA PRO A 335 0.89 13.58 -2.90
C PRO A 335 1.10 13.82 -4.38
N ALA A 336 1.60 12.83 -5.11
CA ALA A 336 1.77 12.91 -6.56
C ALA A 336 0.42 13.07 -7.28
N LEU A 337 -0.63 12.40 -6.78
CA LEU A 337 -1.97 12.57 -7.29
C LEU A 337 -2.48 13.99 -7.02
N PHE A 338 -2.30 14.49 -5.80
CA PHE A 338 -2.73 15.84 -5.45
C PHE A 338 -2.01 16.89 -6.29
N GLU A 339 -0.69 16.82 -6.41
CA GLU A 339 0.10 17.74 -7.23
C GLU A 339 -0.34 17.74 -8.71
N LYS A 340 -0.69 16.57 -9.25
CA LYS A 340 -1.18 16.43 -10.63
C LYS A 340 -2.52 17.15 -10.86
N TYR A 341 -3.45 17.06 -9.91
CA TYR A 341 -4.83 17.55 -10.11
C TYR A 341 -5.14 18.86 -9.40
N PHE A 342 -4.35 19.26 -8.40
CA PHE A 342 -4.58 20.41 -7.53
C PHE A 342 -3.31 21.25 -7.27
N PRO A 343 -2.44 21.51 -8.28
CA PRO A 343 -1.18 22.21 -8.07
C PRO A 343 -1.36 23.62 -7.48
N ALA A 344 -2.46 24.31 -7.79
CA ALA A 344 -2.71 25.65 -7.30
C ALA A 344 -2.99 25.72 -5.79
N PHE A 345 -3.28 24.59 -5.16
CA PHE A 345 -3.60 24.50 -3.73
C PHE A 345 -2.40 24.05 -2.87
N LEU A 346 -1.28 23.66 -3.48
CA LEU A 346 -0.04 23.31 -2.77
C LEU A 346 0.48 24.43 -1.84
N PRO A 347 0.44 25.73 -2.22
CA PRO A 347 0.88 26.81 -1.34
C PRO A 347 0.07 26.95 -0.05
N LEU A 348 -1.13 26.36 0.03
CA LEU A 348 -1.97 26.32 1.23
C LEU A 348 -1.55 25.21 2.21
N GLY A 349 -0.47 24.48 1.92
CA GLY A 349 -0.03 23.33 2.71
C GLY A 349 -0.80 22.03 2.43
N LEU A 350 -1.81 22.08 1.56
CA LEU A 350 -2.54 20.90 1.11
C LEU A 350 -1.66 20.07 0.18
N ASN A 351 -1.48 18.79 0.49
CA ASN A 351 -0.68 17.87 -0.31
C ASN A 351 -1.37 16.52 -0.54
N ARG A 352 -2.56 16.30 -0.01
CA ARG A 352 -3.37 15.07 -0.20
C ARG A 352 -4.83 15.44 -0.31
N LEU A 353 -5.62 14.62 -0.99
CA LEU A 353 -7.06 14.87 -1.11
C LEU A 353 -7.77 14.84 0.24
N TYR A 354 -7.24 14.09 1.22
CA TYR A 354 -7.77 14.11 2.59
C TYR A 354 -7.55 15.41 3.34
N ASP A 355 -6.53 16.21 2.99
CA ASP A 355 -6.16 17.41 3.74
C ASP A 355 -7.26 18.49 3.67
N VAL A 356 -8.13 18.43 2.65
CA VAL A 356 -9.23 19.39 2.50
C VAL A 356 -10.35 19.19 3.52
N PHE A 357 -10.51 17.99 4.09
CA PHE A 357 -11.60 17.72 5.01
C PHE A 357 -11.33 18.39 6.36
N GLY A 358 -12.10 19.43 6.65
CA GLY A 358 -11.91 20.26 7.84
C GLY A 358 -11.08 21.52 7.60
N PHE A 359 -10.47 21.69 6.42
CA PHE A 359 -9.68 22.88 6.09
C PHE A 359 -10.55 24.15 6.06
N GLN A 360 -10.13 25.16 6.85
CA GLN A 360 -10.85 26.44 7.03
C GLN A 360 -10.11 27.66 6.48
N GLU A 361 -8.82 27.53 6.17
CA GLU A 361 -7.94 28.65 5.81
C GLU A 361 -8.05 29.02 4.32
N TRP A 362 -9.28 29.10 3.81
CA TRP A 362 -9.56 29.56 2.46
C TRP A 362 -9.52 31.09 2.40
N ASP A 363 -8.77 31.65 1.46
CA ASP A 363 -8.70 33.10 1.20
C ASP A 363 -10.06 33.66 0.76
N SER A 364 -10.87 32.84 0.08
CA SER A 364 -12.21 33.24 -0.38
C SER A 364 -13.14 32.05 -0.64
N PRO A 365 -14.47 32.27 -0.66
CA PRO A 365 -15.43 31.28 -1.12
C PRO A 365 -15.18 30.79 -2.55
N ALA A 366 -14.60 31.63 -3.41
CA ALA A 366 -14.24 31.29 -4.79
C ALA A 366 -13.11 30.25 -4.87
N GLN A 367 -12.10 30.38 -4.01
CA GLN A 367 -11.01 29.41 -3.87
C GLN A 367 -11.54 28.07 -3.36
N LYS A 368 -12.35 28.11 -2.28
CA LYS A 368 -12.99 26.92 -1.69
C LYS A 368 -13.84 26.15 -2.71
N TRP A 369 -14.75 26.83 -3.39
CA TRP A 369 -15.61 26.19 -4.39
C TRP A 369 -14.88 25.83 -5.68
N GLY A 370 -13.82 26.56 -6.03
CA GLY A 370 -12.89 26.17 -7.07
C GLY A 370 -12.30 24.78 -6.82
N TYR A 371 -11.80 24.52 -5.60
CA TYR A 371 -11.34 23.20 -5.21
C TYR A 371 -12.45 22.15 -5.33
N TYR A 372 -13.61 22.38 -4.69
CA TYR A 372 -14.67 21.38 -4.65
C TYR A 372 -15.23 21.04 -6.03
N PHE A 373 -15.39 22.02 -6.93
CA PHE A 373 -15.84 21.74 -8.28
C PHE A 373 -14.79 21.01 -9.12
N ASN A 374 -13.50 21.35 -8.98
CA ASN A 374 -12.42 20.58 -9.61
C ASN A 374 -12.39 19.13 -9.09
N HIS A 375 -12.57 18.93 -7.78
CA HIS A 375 -12.64 17.62 -7.15
C HIS A 375 -13.85 16.80 -7.62
N LEU A 376 -15.04 17.40 -7.62
CA LEU A 376 -16.25 16.77 -8.14
C LEU A 376 -16.09 16.39 -9.62
N ASN A 377 -15.51 17.27 -10.43
CA ASN A 377 -15.24 16.98 -11.84
C ASN A 377 -14.25 15.81 -11.98
N MET A 378 -13.13 15.86 -11.27
CA MET A 378 -12.11 14.79 -11.28
C MET A 378 -12.73 13.43 -10.97
N VAL A 379 -13.49 13.32 -9.89
CA VAL A 379 -14.13 12.06 -9.48
C VAL A 379 -15.19 11.62 -10.49
N LYS A 380 -16.02 12.55 -10.99
CA LYS A 380 -17.05 12.25 -11.99
C LYS A 380 -16.46 11.72 -13.30
N THR A 381 -15.32 12.26 -13.72
CA THR A 381 -14.64 11.87 -14.98
C THR A 381 -13.63 10.75 -14.78
N TRP A 382 -13.54 10.15 -13.59
CA TRP A 382 -12.59 9.09 -13.32
C TRP A 382 -12.88 7.87 -14.22
N PRO A 383 -11.86 7.28 -14.86
CA PRO A 383 -12.07 6.20 -15.82
C PRO A 383 -12.66 4.95 -15.16
N LYS A 384 -13.41 4.17 -15.94
CA LYS A 384 -13.83 2.82 -15.54
C LYS A 384 -12.60 1.95 -15.28
N SER A 385 -12.73 1.03 -14.34
CA SER A 385 -11.62 0.20 -13.86
C SER A 385 -11.89 -1.29 -14.05
N SER A 386 -10.83 -2.05 -14.37
CA SER A 386 -10.83 -3.51 -14.42
C SER A 386 -11.22 -4.13 -13.06
N VAL A 387 -10.84 -3.49 -11.96
CA VAL A 387 -11.19 -3.87 -10.58
C VAL A 387 -12.71 -4.00 -10.41
N TYR A 388 -13.46 -2.98 -10.82
CA TYR A 388 -14.93 -3.02 -10.73
C TYR A 388 -15.53 -3.99 -11.75
N ALA A 389 -14.91 -4.16 -12.92
CA ALA A 389 -15.34 -5.14 -13.91
C ALA A 389 -15.20 -6.58 -13.39
N ALA A 390 -14.15 -6.90 -12.61
CA ALA A 390 -13.99 -8.18 -11.92
C ALA A 390 -15.10 -8.40 -10.89
N LEU A 391 -15.39 -7.39 -10.06
CA LEU A 391 -16.50 -7.45 -9.11
C LEU A 391 -17.86 -7.65 -9.79
N GLN A 392 -18.10 -7.03 -10.96
CA GLN A 392 -19.32 -7.28 -11.73
C GLN A 392 -19.41 -8.71 -12.26
N ARG A 393 -18.29 -9.31 -12.68
CA ARG A 393 -18.28 -10.73 -13.06
C ARG A 393 -18.62 -11.62 -11.87
N LEU A 394 -18.06 -11.32 -10.70
CA LEU A 394 -18.37 -12.03 -9.47
C LEU A 394 -19.85 -11.92 -9.09
N THR A 395 -20.43 -10.70 -9.06
CA THR A 395 -21.82 -10.52 -8.62
C THR A 395 -22.85 -11.16 -9.54
N LYS A 396 -22.55 -11.35 -10.84
CA LYS A 396 -23.44 -12.08 -11.76
C LYS A 396 -23.79 -13.48 -11.28
N ARG A 397 -22.86 -14.16 -10.60
CA ARG A 397 -23.07 -15.49 -10.01
C ARG A 397 -24.13 -15.48 -8.91
N PHE A 398 -24.23 -14.38 -8.18
CA PHE A 398 -25.13 -14.24 -7.04
C PHE A 398 -26.50 -13.66 -7.44
N GLU A 399 -26.66 -13.22 -8.68
CA GLU A 399 -27.89 -12.60 -9.20
C GLU A 399 -28.41 -11.48 -8.28
N SER A 400 -29.52 -11.69 -7.57
CA SER A 400 -30.07 -10.73 -6.61
C SER A 400 -29.56 -10.90 -5.18
N ARG A 401 -28.85 -12.00 -4.88
CA ARG A 401 -28.33 -12.37 -3.55
C ARG A 401 -26.96 -11.77 -3.27
N TYR A 402 -26.80 -10.49 -3.59
CA TYR A 402 -25.65 -9.72 -3.15
C TYR A 402 -26.05 -8.32 -2.69
N PHE A 403 -25.25 -7.74 -1.81
CA PHE A 403 -25.39 -6.33 -1.42
C PHE A 403 -24.01 -5.69 -1.24
N ILE A 404 -23.93 -4.40 -1.56
CA ILE A 404 -22.69 -3.61 -1.43
C ILE A 404 -22.85 -2.61 -0.28
N ARG A 405 -21.90 -2.61 0.64
CA ARG A 405 -21.74 -1.58 1.67
C ARG A 405 -20.40 -0.89 1.43
N THR A 406 -20.40 0.44 1.32
CA THR A 406 -19.13 1.16 1.12
C THR A 406 -19.05 2.43 1.95
N SER A 407 -17.86 2.71 2.47
CA SER A 407 -17.55 3.99 3.11
C SER A 407 -17.12 5.07 2.11
N ASN A 408 -16.96 4.70 0.83
CA ASN A 408 -16.53 5.61 -0.21
C ASN A 408 -17.69 6.51 -0.67
N ALA A 409 -17.38 7.79 -0.86
CA ALA A 409 -18.34 8.80 -1.33
C ALA A 409 -18.25 9.06 -2.85
N ASP A 410 -17.32 8.39 -3.55
CA ASP A 410 -17.00 8.62 -4.97
C ASP A 410 -18.11 8.19 -5.95
N GLY A 411 -18.96 7.24 -5.57
CA GLY A 411 -20.01 6.71 -6.43
C GLY A 411 -19.52 5.72 -7.49
N PHE A 412 -18.31 5.17 -7.36
CA PHE A 412 -17.69 4.32 -8.37
C PHE A 412 -18.44 3.02 -8.66
N PHE A 413 -19.13 2.44 -7.68
CA PHE A 413 -20.01 1.30 -7.96
C PHE A 413 -21.09 1.66 -9.01
N VAL A 414 -21.80 2.77 -8.82
CA VAL A 414 -22.83 3.20 -9.79
C VAL A 414 -22.20 3.57 -11.13
N ALA A 415 -21.08 4.31 -11.13
CA ALA A 415 -20.37 4.71 -12.34
C ALA A 415 -19.84 3.51 -13.16
N ASN A 416 -19.54 2.39 -12.49
CA ASN A 416 -19.13 1.15 -13.15
C ASN A 416 -20.30 0.21 -13.47
N GLY A 417 -21.55 0.56 -13.15
CA GLY A 417 -22.75 -0.14 -13.61
C GLY A 417 -23.42 -1.06 -12.60
N PHE A 418 -23.16 -0.88 -11.30
CA PHE A 418 -23.93 -1.53 -10.24
C PHE A 418 -25.24 -0.79 -9.96
N GLY A 419 -26.31 -1.51 -9.63
CA GLY A 419 -27.62 -0.93 -9.32
C GLY A 419 -27.64 -0.17 -7.99
N GLU A 420 -28.23 1.03 -7.98
CA GLU A 420 -28.36 1.87 -6.78
C GLU A 420 -29.21 1.23 -5.65
N ASP A 421 -30.07 0.27 -5.99
CA ASP A 421 -30.90 -0.44 -5.03
C ASP A 421 -30.13 -1.52 -4.23
N ARG A 422 -28.91 -1.86 -4.68
CA ARG A 422 -28.02 -2.86 -4.07
C ARG A 422 -26.80 -2.26 -3.37
N ILE A 423 -26.81 -0.96 -3.11
CA ILE A 423 -25.68 -0.24 -2.52
C ILE A 423 -26.17 0.57 -1.31
N THR A 424 -25.43 0.52 -0.21
CA THR A 424 -25.53 1.48 0.90
C THR A 424 -24.22 2.25 1.10
N THR A 425 -24.34 3.56 1.34
CA THR A 425 -23.22 4.47 1.57
C THR A 425 -23.41 5.25 2.89
N PRO A 426 -23.17 4.62 4.06
CA PRO A 426 -23.39 5.23 5.39
C PRO A 426 -22.58 6.51 5.67
N GLN A 427 -21.53 6.77 4.87
CA GLN A 427 -20.68 7.96 4.94
C GLN A 427 -21.11 9.09 4.00
N GLY A 428 -22.16 8.89 3.20
CA GLY A 428 -22.64 9.87 2.23
C GLY A 428 -22.01 9.72 0.84
N GLN A 429 -22.27 10.70 -0.04
CA GLN A 429 -21.85 10.66 -1.46
C GLN A 429 -21.58 12.07 -2.01
N TYR A 430 -20.57 12.19 -2.87
CA TYR A 430 -20.28 13.43 -3.63
C TYR A 430 -21.36 13.79 -4.66
N ARG A 431 -22.27 12.83 -4.97
CA ARG A 431 -23.48 13.06 -5.76
C ARG A 431 -24.39 14.14 -5.16
N TYR A 432 -24.27 14.39 -3.85
CA TYR A 432 -25.10 15.36 -3.15
C TYR A 432 -24.29 16.46 -2.47
N LEU A 433 -24.87 17.65 -2.42
CA LEU A 433 -24.51 18.74 -1.51
C LEU A 433 -25.55 18.80 -0.38
N GLN A 434 -25.16 19.26 0.80
CA GLN A 434 -26.05 19.46 1.94
C GLN A 434 -25.89 20.87 2.53
N CYS A 435 -26.94 21.40 3.14
CA CYS A 435 -26.82 22.64 3.91
C CYS A 435 -25.97 22.42 5.15
N PHE A 436 -24.92 23.23 5.31
CA PHE A 436 -24.00 23.13 6.44
C PHE A 436 -24.72 23.37 7.78
N ALA A 437 -25.67 24.30 7.81
CA ALA A 437 -26.50 24.59 8.99
C ALA A 437 -27.58 23.52 9.26
N LYS A 438 -27.73 22.52 8.38
CA LYS A 438 -28.77 21.48 8.46
C LYS A 438 -30.17 22.05 8.76
N CYS A 439 -30.49 23.18 8.13
CA CYS A 439 -31.66 24.00 8.47
C CYS A 439 -33.02 23.34 8.18
N HIS A 440 -33.03 22.32 7.31
CA HIS A 440 -34.24 21.63 6.89
C HIS A 440 -33.91 20.17 6.58
N ARG A 441 -34.84 19.25 6.86
CA ARG A 441 -34.70 17.81 6.61
C ARG A 441 -34.27 17.52 5.18
N ASP A 442 -34.92 18.14 4.20
CA ASP A 442 -34.67 17.95 2.77
C ASP A 442 -33.62 18.91 2.17
N ALA A 443 -32.79 19.57 3.00
CA ALA A 443 -31.71 20.43 2.53
C ALA A 443 -30.51 19.63 1.98
N VAL A 444 -30.79 18.74 1.03
CA VAL A 444 -29.84 17.90 0.30
C VAL A 444 -30.14 17.96 -1.19
N PHE A 445 -29.15 18.33 -1.99
CA PHE A 445 -29.28 18.72 -3.40
C PHE A 445 -28.35 17.88 -4.27
N LEU A 446 -28.71 17.59 -5.52
CA LEU A 446 -27.77 16.97 -6.46
C LEU A 446 -26.63 17.96 -6.75
N SER A 447 -25.39 17.49 -6.75
CA SER A 447 -24.20 18.31 -7.04
C SER A 447 -24.06 18.64 -8.53
N GLU A 448 -24.52 17.74 -9.41
CA GLU A 448 -24.34 17.82 -10.86
C GLU A 448 -24.82 19.13 -11.51
N PRO A 449 -26.01 19.69 -11.18
CA PRO A 449 -26.44 20.97 -11.75
C PRO A 449 -25.53 22.14 -11.35
N PHE A 450 -25.02 22.13 -10.11
CA PHE A 450 -24.10 23.18 -9.63
C PHE A 450 -22.73 23.05 -10.29
N LEU A 451 -22.22 21.82 -10.38
CA LEU A 451 -20.96 21.54 -11.08
C LEU A 451 -21.05 22.01 -12.54
N THR A 452 -22.10 21.60 -13.27
CA THR A 452 -22.30 21.97 -14.68
C THR A 452 -22.33 23.49 -14.89
N ALA A 453 -22.99 24.22 -13.99
CA ALA A 453 -23.07 25.68 -14.06
C ALA A 453 -21.73 26.37 -13.72
N ALA A 454 -20.89 25.75 -12.90
CA ALA A 454 -19.60 26.30 -12.45
C ALA A 454 -18.43 25.97 -13.37
N LEU A 455 -18.46 24.82 -14.06
CA LEU A 455 -17.35 24.33 -14.92
C LEU A 455 -16.80 25.38 -15.90
N PRO A 456 -17.61 26.16 -16.63
CA PRO A 456 -17.09 27.18 -17.56
C PRO A 456 -16.35 28.33 -16.90
N TYR A 457 -16.47 28.46 -15.58
CA TYR A 457 -15.91 29.55 -14.77
C TYR A 457 -14.78 29.07 -13.85
N LEU A 458 -14.31 27.83 -14.01
CA LEU A 458 -13.10 27.36 -13.34
C LEU A 458 -11.89 27.82 -14.14
N ASP A 459 -11.06 28.66 -13.53
CA ASP A 459 -9.81 29.10 -14.14
C ASP A 459 -8.79 27.96 -14.12
N PRO A 460 -8.19 27.56 -15.26
CA PRO A 460 -7.32 26.39 -15.31
C PRO A 460 -5.95 26.60 -14.64
N GLY A 461 -5.51 27.87 -14.44
CA GLY A 461 -4.23 28.18 -13.82
C GLY A 461 -4.31 28.22 -12.30
N THR A 462 -5.23 29.05 -11.79
CA THR A 462 -5.50 29.22 -10.35
C THR A 462 -6.39 28.12 -9.79
N GLN A 463 -7.16 27.42 -10.62
CA GLN A 463 -8.18 26.45 -10.21
C GLN A 463 -9.32 27.06 -9.36
N TYR A 464 -9.43 28.39 -9.34
CA TYR A 464 -10.46 29.11 -8.60
C TYR A 464 -11.70 29.33 -9.46
N LEU A 465 -12.84 29.54 -8.79
CA LEU A 465 -14.08 29.92 -9.46
C LEU A 465 -14.08 31.43 -9.74
N THR A 466 -14.14 31.83 -11.01
CA THR A 466 -14.09 33.24 -11.41
C THR A 466 -15.44 33.96 -11.27
N ASP A 467 -16.55 33.25 -11.43
CA ASP A 467 -17.91 33.79 -11.23
C ASP A 467 -18.51 33.31 -9.91
N THR A 468 -18.47 34.20 -8.90
CA THR A 468 -18.99 33.91 -7.56
C THR A 468 -20.51 33.75 -7.51
N SER A 469 -21.25 34.14 -8.55
CA SER A 469 -22.68 33.86 -8.65
C SER A 469 -22.98 32.36 -8.79
N LYS A 470 -21.98 31.54 -9.16
CA LYS A 470 -22.09 30.08 -9.25
C LYS A 470 -21.87 29.36 -7.92
N ILE A 471 -21.50 30.08 -6.85
CA ILE A 471 -21.35 29.51 -5.52
C ILE A 471 -22.71 29.01 -5.04
N PRO A 472 -22.85 27.71 -4.71
CA PRO A 472 -24.14 27.12 -4.44
C PRO A 472 -24.63 27.50 -3.04
N ARG A 473 -25.92 27.82 -2.94
CA ARG A 473 -26.58 28.26 -1.71
C ARG A 473 -27.78 27.38 -1.40
N CYS A 474 -28.07 27.21 -0.11
CA CYS A 474 -29.24 26.46 0.32
C CYS A 474 -30.53 27.14 -0.13
N LYS A 475 -31.38 26.42 -0.88
CA LYS A 475 -32.67 26.95 -1.33
C LYS A 475 -33.66 27.30 -0.22
N TYR A 476 -33.44 26.78 1.00
CA TYR A 476 -34.32 26.99 2.15
C TYR A 476 -33.91 28.19 3.00
N CYS A 477 -32.62 28.33 3.36
CA CYS A 477 -32.16 29.39 4.26
C CYS A 477 -31.16 30.37 3.61
N GLY A 478 -30.76 30.17 2.35
CA GLY A 478 -29.72 30.96 1.67
C GLY A 478 -28.28 30.71 2.16
N GLY A 479 -28.12 29.85 3.18
CA GLY A 479 -26.84 29.53 3.81
C GLY A 479 -25.93 28.65 2.97
N GLU A 480 -24.74 28.38 3.52
CA GLU A 480 -23.67 27.63 2.86
C GLU A 480 -24.06 26.15 2.63
N LEU A 481 -23.63 25.64 1.47
CA LEU A 481 -23.66 24.23 1.15
C LEU A 481 -22.27 23.61 1.33
N THR A 482 -22.21 22.30 1.53
CA THR A 482 -20.98 21.51 1.57
C THR A 482 -21.23 20.16 0.92
N LEU A 483 -20.18 19.36 0.68
CA LEU A 483 -20.32 17.97 0.24
C LEU A 483 -21.18 17.19 1.24
N CYS A 484 -22.11 16.36 0.75
CA CYS A 484 -22.97 15.53 1.59
C CYS A 484 -22.24 14.26 2.03
N VAL A 485 -21.22 14.45 2.85
CA VAL A 485 -20.45 13.39 3.50
C VAL A 485 -20.48 13.57 5.01
N ARG A 486 -20.25 12.50 5.75
CA ARG A 486 -20.21 12.53 7.21
C ARG A 486 -18.91 13.19 7.68
N GLY A 487 -19.04 14.25 8.46
CA GLY A 487 -17.89 14.88 9.13
C GLY A 487 -18.26 15.67 10.39
N GLY A 488 -19.43 15.41 10.96
CA GLY A 488 -19.94 16.06 12.17
C GLY A 488 -21.48 16.10 12.20
N ASP A 489 -22.03 16.87 13.14
CA ASP A 489 -23.49 16.97 13.37
C ASP A 489 -24.25 17.60 12.19
N TYR A 490 -23.53 18.28 11.30
CA TYR A 490 -24.04 18.84 10.05
C TYR A 490 -24.42 17.78 9.01
N PHE A 491 -23.96 16.53 9.16
CA PHE A 491 -24.30 15.47 8.20
C PHE A 491 -25.80 15.21 8.16
N ASN A 492 -26.36 15.22 6.95
CA ASN A 492 -27.77 14.93 6.70
C ASN A 492 -27.93 13.55 6.04
N PRO A 493 -28.36 12.52 6.81
CA PRO A 493 -28.43 11.15 6.31
C PRO A 493 -29.66 10.86 5.43
N ILE A 494 -30.59 11.80 5.26
CA ILE A 494 -31.95 11.52 4.76
C ILE A 494 -31.98 10.78 3.41
N ARG A 495 -31.01 11.05 2.52
CA ARG A 495 -30.91 10.41 1.21
C ARG A 495 -30.39 8.98 1.26
N PHE A 496 -29.72 8.60 2.35
CA PHE A 496 -29.04 7.31 2.50
C PHE A 496 -29.81 6.35 3.41
N LEU A 497 -30.77 6.85 4.21
CA LEU A 497 -31.61 5.99 5.09
C LEU A 497 -32.31 4.85 4.34
N PRO A 498 -32.95 5.06 3.17
CA PRO A 498 -33.62 3.96 2.47
C PRO A 498 -32.65 2.89 1.95
N GLN A 499 -31.40 3.27 1.63
CA GLN A 499 -30.36 2.32 1.24
C GLN A 499 -29.93 1.48 2.44
N GLU A 500 -29.78 2.11 3.61
CA GLU A 500 -29.41 1.43 4.84
C GLU A 500 -30.51 0.48 5.35
N GLU A 501 -31.78 0.86 5.20
CA GLU A 501 -32.92 -0.01 5.51
C GLU A 501 -32.93 -1.27 4.63
N ARG A 502 -32.67 -1.13 3.32
CA ARG A 502 -32.54 -2.29 2.42
C ARG A 502 -31.37 -3.18 2.80
N TYR A 503 -30.23 -2.60 3.16
CA TYR A 503 -29.07 -3.36 3.61
C TYR A 503 -29.36 -4.15 4.88
N LYS A 504 -30.00 -3.53 5.88
CA LYS A 504 -30.40 -4.22 7.12
C LYS A 504 -31.36 -5.37 6.86
N ALA A 505 -32.38 -5.14 6.03
CA ALA A 505 -33.32 -6.19 5.64
C ALA A 505 -32.62 -7.35 4.93
N PHE A 506 -31.63 -7.06 4.07
CA PHE A 506 -30.81 -8.07 3.42
C PHE A 506 -29.99 -8.87 4.44
N VAL A 507 -29.31 -8.22 5.37
CA VAL A 507 -28.51 -8.88 6.42
C VAL A 507 -29.38 -9.78 7.31
N GLU A 508 -30.54 -9.29 7.74
CA GLU A 508 -31.48 -10.07 8.57
C GLU A 508 -31.99 -11.33 7.86
N ASP A 509 -32.18 -11.27 6.54
CA ASP A 509 -32.54 -12.43 5.71
C ASP A 509 -31.39 -13.44 5.63
N THR A 510 -30.15 -12.95 5.44
CA THR A 510 -28.96 -13.82 5.34
C THR A 510 -28.65 -14.60 6.60
N ALA A 511 -28.84 -13.98 7.78
CA ALA A 511 -28.53 -14.59 9.07
C ALA A 511 -29.37 -15.84 9.39
N ARG A 512 -30.44 -16.13 8.62
CA ARG A 512 -31.41 -17.20 8.91
C ARG A 512 -31.24 -18.48 8.11
N SER A 513 -30.51 -18.49 6.99
CA SER A 513 -30.42 -19.72 6.15
C SER A 513 -29.31 -19.77 5.10
N SER A 514 -28.36 -18.83 5.09
CA SER A 514 -27.42 -18.67 3.96
C SER A 514 -25.97 -18.98 4.32
N ASN A 515 -25.22 -19.50 3.35
CA ASN A 515 -23.77 -19.57 3.41
C ASN A 515 -23.26 -18.26 2.80
N THR A 516 -23.07 -17.26 3.64
CA THR A 516 -22.69 -15.92 3.20
C THR A 516 -21.19 -15.72 3.25
N VAL A 517 -20.65 -15.05 2.24
CA VAL A 517 -19.29 -14.52 2.27
C VAL A 517 -19.33 -12.99 2.27
N ILE A 518 -18.62 -12.39 3.21
CA ILE A 518 -18.25 -10.97 3.18
C ILE A 518 -16.90 -10.89 2.47
N LEU A 519 -16.87 -10.17 1.35
CA LEU A 519 -15.65 -9.76 0.67
C LEU A 519 -15.34 -8.31 1.04
N GLU A 520 -14.47 -8.12 2.03
CA GLU A 520 -14.04 -6.81 2.52
C GLU A 520 -12.77 -6.35 1.79
N LEU A 521 -12.87 -5.23 1.06
CA LEU A 521 -11.85 -4.75 0.14
C LEU A 521 -11.38 -3.35 0.53
N GLY A 522 -10.11 -3.22 0.91
CA GLY A 522 -9.48 -1.91 1.06
C GLY A 522 -10.00 -1.10 2.26
N ALA A 523 -10.60 -1.75 3.25
CA ALA A 523 -11.09 -1.10 4.46
C ALA A 523 -9.98 -0.99 5.53
N GLY A 524 -9.39 0.20 5.64
CA GLY A 524 -8.40 0.53 6.67
C GLY A 524 -9.02 0.98 8.01
N MET A 525 -8.18 1.57 8.87
CA MET A 525 -8.55 1.97 10.24
C MET A 525 -9.10 3.40 10.39
N ASN A 526 -9.40 4.11 9.29
CA ASN A 526 -9.89 5.50 9.37
C ASN A 526 -11.32 5.58 9.97
N THR A 527 -12.21 4.67 9.56
CA THR A 527 -13.60 4.62 10.05
C THR A 527 -14.05 3.17 10.29
N PRO A 528 -13.37 2.44 11.21
CA PRO A 528 -13.54 0.98 11.35
C PRO A 528 -14.95 0.58 11.76
N VAL A 529 -15.66 1.42 12.53
CA VAL A 529 -17.07 1.21 12.91
C VAL A 529 -18.00 1.02 11.72
N VAL A 530 -17.67 1.61 10.56
CA VAL A 530 -18.59 1.60 9.41
C VAL A 530 -18.54 0.31 8.62
N LEU A 531 -17.34 -0.27 8.48
CA LEU A 531 -17.09 -1.47 7.69
C LEU A 531 -16.49 -2.56 8.58
N ARG A 532 -15.23 -2.40 9.01
CA ARG A 532 -14.47 -3.45 9.71
C ARG A 532 -15.20 -4.07 10.90
N TRP A 533 -15.50 -3.27 11.92
CA TRP A 533 -16.14 -3.79 13.13
C TRP A 533 -17.57 -4.25 12.86
N HIS A 534 -18.27 -3.56 11.95
CA HIS A 534 -19.59 -3.99 11.49
C HIS A 534 -19.54 -5.39 10.86
N ASP A 535 -18.60 -5.65 9.96
CA ASP A 535 -18.44 -6.93 9.27
C ASP A 535 -17.95 -8.03 10.23
N GLU A 536 -17.07 -7.68 11.17
CA GLU A 536 -16.60 -8.58 12.23
C GLU A 536 -17.73 -9.00 13.18
N ASP A 537 -18.59 -8.05 13.58
CA ASP A 537 -19.78 -8.33 14.41
C ASP A 537 -20.72 -9.28 13.67
N LEU A 538 -20.99 -9.05 12.38
CA LEU A 538 -21.81 -9.97 11.58
C LEU A 538 -21.25 -11.39 11.57
N VAL A 539 -19.94 -11.57 11.40
CA VAL A 539 -19.33 -12.90 11.43
C VAL A 539 -19.47 -13.53 12.82
N ARG A 540 -19.17 -12.79 13.89
CA ARG A 540 -19.21 -13.28 15.28
C ARG A 540 -20.61 -13.69 15.70
N GLU A 541 -21.63 -12.93 15.29
CA GLU A 541 -23.03 -13.19 15.61
C GLU A 541 -23.67 -14.28 14.74
N SER A 542 -23.03 -14.67 13.63
CA SER A 542 -23.60 -15.61 12.66
C SER A 542 -23.53 -17.08 13.03
N GLU A 543 -22.84 -17.44 14.12
CA GLU A 543 -22.57 -18.83 14.52
C GLU A 543 -21.91 -19.67 13.39
N GLY A 544 -21.11 -19.03 12.54
CA GLY A 544 -20.36 -19.67 11.44
C GLY A 544 -21.05 -19.66 10.08
N ASN A 545 -22.25 -19.09 9.96
CA ASN A 545 -22.97 -18.95 8.68
C ASN A 545 -22.38 -17.87 7.77
N ILE A 546 -21.67 -16.90 8.34
CA ILE A 546 -20.98 -15.84 7.60
C ILE A 546 -19.48 -16.05 7.73
N ARG A 547 -18.78 -16.06 6.58
CA ARG A 547 -17.31 -16.08 6.51
C ARG A 547 -16.79 -14.79 5.88
N MET A 548 -15.62 -14.33 6.30
CA MET A 548 -15.05 -13.06 5.83
C MET A 548 -13.71 -13.26 5.13
N ILE A 549 -13.59 -12.67 3.94
CA ILE A 549 -12.35 -12.53 3.20
C ILE A 549 -11.99 -11.05 3.25
N ARG A 550 -10.86 -10.71 3.89
CA ARG A 550 -10.37 -9.33 3.99
C ARG A 550 -9.13 -9.16 3.14
N ALA A 551 -9.16 -8.23 2.19
CA ALA A 551 -8.08 -8.03 1.24
C ALA A 551 -7.68 -6.55 1.08
N GLY A 552 -6.38 -6.32 0.97
CA GLY A 552 -5.79 -5.01 0.72
C GLY A 552 -4.40 -4.85 1.31
N ILE A 553 -3.85 -3.64 1.29
CA ILE A 553 -2.50 -3.36 1.80
C ILE A 553 -2.56 -2.98 3.29
N GLY A 554 -1.64 -3.51 4.11
CA GLY A 554 -1.54 -3.22 5.54
C GLY A 554 -2.81 -3.61 6.30
N ALA A 555 -3.39 -2.67 7.06
CA ALA A 555 -4.61 -2.91 7.84
C ALA A 555 -5.75 -3.54 7.03
N ALA A 556 -5.87 -3.15 5.75
CA ALA A 556 -6.93 -3.62 4.87
C ALA A 556 -6.78 -5.09 4.45
N GLY A 557 -5.60 -5.69 4.58
CA GLY A 557 -5.37 -7.13 4.38
C GLY A 557 -5.30 -7.92 5.68
N CYS A 558 -5.36 -7.26 6.84
CA CYS A 558 -5.19 -7.88 8.15
C CYS A 558 -6.55 -8.23 8.77
N ALA A 559 -6.93 -9.51 8.68
CA ALA A 559 -8.11 -10.06 9.35
C ALA A 559 -7.82 -10.34 10.84
N PRO A 560 -8.86 -10.37 11.70
CA PRO A 560 -8.68 -10.71 13.10
C PRO A 560 -8.18 -12.16 13.24
N TRP A 561 -7.05 -12.32 13.92
CA TRP A 561 -6.35 -13.60 14.03
C TRP A 561 -7.14 -14.65 14.83
N ASP A 562 -7.94 -14.23 15.81
CA ASP A 562 -8.89 -15.12 16.50
C ASP A 562 -9.95 -15.68 15.54
N MET A 563 -10.44 -14.88 14.61
CA MET A 563 -11.41 -15.31 13.59
C MET A 563 -10.77 -16.20 12.52
N GLU A 564 -9.49 -16.01 12.22
CA GLU A 564 -8.72 -16.95 11.39
C GLU A 564 -8.52 -18.29 12.10
N GLU A 565 -8.24 -18.27 13.41
CA GLU A 565 -8.15 -19.47 14.27
C GLU A 565 -9.48 -20.24 14.29
N TRP A 566 -10.61 -19.54 14.36
CA TRP A 566 -11.95 -20.13 14.27
C TRP A 566 -12.35 -20.53 12.85
N ASN A 567 -11.49 -20.31 11.85
CA ASN A 567 -11.72 -20.61 10.44
C ASN A 567 -12.95 -19.91 9.85
N VAL A 568 -13.26 -18.71 10.32
CA VAL A 568 -14.36 -17.85 9.80
C VAL A 568 -13.85 -16.57 9.13
N ALA A 569 -12.55 -16.28 9.22
CA ALA A 569 -11.89 -15.23 8.47
C ALA A 569 -10.64 -15.71 7.72
N VAL A 570 -10.23 -14.94 6.71
CA VAL A 570 -8.93 -15.03 6.06
C VAL A 570 -8.46 -13.65 5.57
N GLY A 571 -7.24 -13.26 5.94
CA GLY A 571 -6.55 -12.09 5.42
C GLY A 571 -5.76 -12.36 4.14
N ILE A 572 -5.73 -11.39 3.23
CA ILE A 572 -4.89 -11.40 2.03
C ILE A 572 -4.25 -10.01 1.89
N GLU A 573 -2.95 -9.92 2.10
CA GLU A 573 -2.19 -8.68 1.96
C GLU A 573 -1.60 -8.56 0.54
N GLY A 574 -2.07 -7.55 -0.19
CA GLY A 574 -1.64 -7.30 -1.57
C GLY A 574 -2.41 -6.16 -2.25
N GLY A 575 -1.92 -5.72 -3.41
CA GLY A 575 -2.63 -4.77 -4.27
C GLY A 575 -3.95 -5.36 -4.75
N LEU A 576 -5.06 -4.63 -4.55
CA LEU A 576 -6.41 -5.16 -4.83
C LEU A 576 -6.66 -5.46 -6.31
N ASP A 577 -6.01 -4.74 -7.22
CA ASP A 577 -5.98 -5.05 -8.64
C ASP A 577 -5.51 -6.49 -8.87
N HIS A 578 -4.35 -6.84 -8.33
CA HIS A 578 -3.81 -8.19 -8.46
C HIS A 578 -4.57 -9.23 -7.64
N VAL A 579 -4.97 -8.90 -6.41
CA VAL A 579 -5.72 -9.82 -5.53
C VAL A 579 -7.03 -10.24 -6.19
N LEU A 580 -7.77 -9.31 -6.79
CA LEU A 580 -9.04 -9.64 -7.45
C LEU A 580 -8.82 -10.45 -8.73
N ASP A 581 -7.77 -10.15 -9.50
CA ASP A 581 -7.41 -10.93 -10.70
C ASP A 581 -7.10 -12.40 -10.36
N VAL A 582 -6.41 -12.67 -9.24
CA VAL A 582 -6.14 -14.05 -8.80
C VAL A 582 -7.34 -14.69 -8.09
N LEU A 583 -8.17 -13.90 -7.41
CA LEU A 583 -9.31 -14.41 -6.64
C LEU A 583 -10.52 -14.75 -7.54
N ILE A 584 -10.77 -13.95 -8.57
CA ILE A 584 -12.01 -14.00 -9.38
C ILE A 584 -11.73 -14.45 -10.82
N ASP A 585 -10.59 -14.06 -11.40
CA ASP A 585 -10.33 -14.25 -12.83
C ASP A 585 -9.36 -15.38 -13.14
N SER A 586 -9.00 -16.20 -12.15
CA SER A 586 -8.16 -17.37 -12.40
C SER A 586 -8.91 -18.47 -13.14
N PRO A 587 -8.24 -19.23 -14.04
CA PRO A 587 -8.85 -20.40 -14.69
C PRO A 587 -9.37 -21.43 -13.68
N SER A 588 -8.67 -21.59 -12.54
CA SER A 588 -9.07 -22.46 -11.44
C SER A 588 -10.37 -22.04 -10.74
N PHE A 589 -10.71 -20.74 -10.78
CA PHE A 589 -11.95 -20.23 -10.19
C PHE A 589 -13.15 -20.40 -11.14
N GLN A 590 -12.92 -20.27 -12.44
CA GLN A 590 -13.97 -20.37 -13.48
C GLN A 590 -14.41 -21.82 -13.77
N SER A 591 -13.56 -22.81 -13.47
CA SER A 591 -13.91 -24.24 -13.43
C SER A 591 -14.64 -24.61 -12.14
#